data_AF-A0A359LHU1-F1
#
_entry.id   AF-A0A359LHU1-F1
#
_cell.length_a   1.000
_cell.length_b   1.000
_cell.length_c   1.000
_cell.angle_alpha   90.00
_cell.angle_beta   90.00
_cell.angle_gamma   90.00
#
_symmetry.space_group_name_H-M   'P 1'
#
loop_
_entity.id
_entity.type
_entity.pdbx_description
1 polymer ?
#
loop_
_entity_poly.entity_id
_entity_poly.type
_entity_poly.pdbx_seq_one_letter_code
_entity_poly.pdbx_strand_id
1 'polypeptide(L)'
;HDFILFAVTKFDNKQAYFGHGTDNPWDEAVYLVLHTLGLALDSNQVVLSKKLTSGGKQKLLKIINNRVKERIPAAYLTQESWFA
;
A
#
# COMPACT_ATOMS: atom_id res chain seq x y z
N HIS A 1 3.94 8.12 -11.98
CA HIS A 1 3.82 6.78 -12.57
C HIS A 1 3.78 5.78 -11.44
N ASP A 2 2.94 4.78 -11.63
CA ASP A 2 2.02 4.20 -10.65
C ASP A 2 2.67 3.56 -9.41
N PHE A 3 2.55 4.21 -8.24
CA PHE A 3 3.10 3.70 -6.98
C PHE A 3 2.34 2.47 -6.45
N ILE A 4 1.06 2.34 -6.82
CA ILE A 4 0.22 1.20 -6.44
C ILE A 4 0.73 -0.02 -7.18
N LEU A 5 0.89 0.08 -8.50
CA LEU A 5 1.43 -1.03 -9.30
C LEU A 5 2.83 -1.43 -8.86
N PHE A 6 3.69 -0.46 -8.50
CA PHE A 6 5.00 -0.73 -7.93
C PHE A 6 4.91 -1.50 -6.61
N ALA A 7 4.03 -1.10 -5.69
CA ALA A 7 3.81 -1.78 -4.42
C ALA A 7 3.26 -3.19 -4.63
N VAL A 8 2.24 -3.37 -5.47
CA VAL A 8 1.68 -4.67 -5.87
C VAL A 8 2.77 -5.60 -6.37
N THR A 9 3.61 -5.14 -7.31
CA THR A 9 4.72 -5.94 -7.86
C THR A 9 5.75 -6.33 -6.78
N LYS A 10 5.93 -5.48 -5.76
CA LYS A 10 6.83 -5.77 -4.65
C LYS A 10 6.23 -6.73 -3.63
N PHE A 11 4.91 -6.73 -3.46
CA PHE A 11 4.19 -7.63 -2.56
C PHE A 11 4.03 -9.01 -3.19
N ASP A 12 3.76 -9.07 -4.49
CA ASP A 12 3.60 -10.29 -5.28
C ASP A 12 4.90 -11.09 -5.49
N ASN A 13 6.07 -10.44 -5.34
CA ASN A 13 7.39 -11.09 -5.46
C ASN A 13 7.74 -12.07 -4.32
N LYS A 14 6.82 -12.35 -3.40
CA LYS A 14 6.93 -13.45 -2.45
C LYS A 14 5.71 -14.34 -2.67
N GLN A 15 5.95 -15.62 -2.91
CA GLN A 15 4.97 -16.70 -3.13
C GLN A 15 3.93 -16.81 -1.98
N ALA A 16 3.04 -15.82 -1.86
CA ALA A 16 1.90 -15.86 -0.99
C ALA A 16 0.77 -16.50 -1.78
N TYR A 17 0.40 -17.71 -1.37
CA TYR A 17 -0.77 -18.42 -1.84
C TYR A 17 -2.00 -17.49 -1.90
N PHE A 18 -2.53 -17.21 -3.09
CA PHE A 18 -3.87 -16.61 -3.24
C PHE A 18 -4.93 -17.71 -3.16
N GLY A 19 -5.02 -18.37 -2.00
CA GLY A 19 -6.07 -19.32 -1.69
C GLY A 19 -7.33 -18.58 -1.26
N HIS A 20 -8.32 -18.52 -2.14
CA HIS A 20 -9.72 -18.12 -1.87
C HIS A 20 -9.92 -16.82 -1.04
N GLY A 21 -9.92 -15.67 -1.73
CA GLY A 21 -10.96 -14.65 -1.51
C GLY A 21 -10.62 -13.38 -0.71
N THR A 22 -9.56 -13.33 0.10
CA THR A 22 -9.37 -12.18 1.01
C THR A 22 -7.91 -11.93 1.40
N ASP A 23 -7.08 -11.58 0.41
CA ASP A 23 -5.82 -10.84 0.61
C ASP A 23 -5.33 -10.38 -0.77
N ASN A 24 -5.95 -9.31 -1.29
CA ASN A 24 -5.59 -8.75 -2.59
C ASN A 24 -4.40 -7.79 -2.43
N PRO A 25 -3.22 -8.06 -3.02
CA PRO A 25 -2.06 -7.17 -2.94
C PRO A 25 -2.37 -5.77 -3.46
N TRP A 26 -3.37 -5.64 -4.34
CA TRP A 26 -3.89 -4.37 -4.82
C TRP A 26 -4.53 -3.55 -3.69
N ASP A 27 -5.49 -4.12 -2.96
CA ASP A 27 -6.19 -3.42 -1.88
C ASP A 27 -5.21 -3.05 -0.77
N GLU A 28 -4.25 -3.93 -0.49
CA GLU A 28 -3.16 -3.67 0.44
C GLU A 28 -2.26 -2.51 -0.02
N ALA A 29 -1.90 -2.47 -1.30
CA ALA A 29 -1.11 -1.39 -1.89
C ALA A 29 -1.86 -0.06 -1.88
N VAL A 30 -3.15 -0.06 -2.24
CA VAL A 30 -4.01 1.13 -2.23
C VAL A 30 -4.10 1.69 -0.81
N TYR A 31 -4.40 0.82 0.16
CA TYR A 31 -4.49 1.19 1.57
C TYR A 31 -3.19 1.81 2.09
N LEU A 32 -2.05 1.15 1.84
CA LEU A 32 -0.73 1.66 2.27
C LEU A 32 -0.41 3.02 1.65
N VAL A 33 -0.69 3.20 0.35
CA VAL A 33 -0.42 4.45 -0.36
C VAL A 33 -1.30 5.57 0.16
N LEU A 34 -2.61 5.36 0.31
CA LEU A 34 -3.56 6.36 0.81
C LEU A 34 -3.20 6.78 2.24
N HIS A 35 -2.97 5.82 3.12
CA HIS A 35 -2.61 6.10 4.52
C HIS A 35 -1.29 6.88 4.61
N THR A 36 -0.27 6.52 3.83
CA THR A 36 1.03 7.24 3.82
C THR A 36 0.91 8.68 3.34
N LEU A 37 -0.05 8.94 2.46
CA LEU A 37 -0.35 10.26 1.93
C LEU A 37 -1.35 11.03 2.82
N GLY A 38 -1.89 10.41 3.86
CA GLY A 38 -2.93 11.00 4.72
C GLY A 38 -4.25 11.23 3.96
N LEU A 39 -4.52 10.40 2.94
CA LEU A 39 -5.73 10.47 2.14
C LEU A 39 -6.78 9.49 2.70
N ALA A 40 -8.05 9.89 2.64
CA ALA A 40 -9.15 9.03 3.05
C ALA A 40 -9.31 7.83 2.10
N LEU A 41 -9.77 6.68 2.60
CA LEU A 41 -9.89 5.45 1.81
C LEU A 41 -10.92 5.53 0.68
N ASP A 42 -11.89 6.43 0.83
CA ASP A 42 -12.89 6.80 -0.19
C ASP A 42 -12.37 7.83 -1.21
N SER A 43 -11.11 8.26 -1.07
CA SER A 43 -10.49 9.18 -2.02
C SER A 43 -10.48 8.57 -3.42
N ASN A 44 -11.04 9.30 -4.37
CA ASN A 44 -11.07 8.88 -5.77
C ASN A 44 -9.65 8.59 -6.27
N GLN A 45 -9.47 7.50 -7.03
CA GLN A 45 -8.20 7.12 -7.67
C GLN A 45 -7.58 8.26 -8.51
N VAL A 46 -8.38 9.23 -8.96
CA VAL A 46 -7.91 10.47 -9.61
C VAL A 46 -7.00 11.31 -8.71
N VAL A 47 -7.10 11.20 -7.39
CA VAL A 47 -6.16 11.86 -6.45
C VAL A 47 -4.79 11.19 -6.49
N LEU A 48 -4.75 9.87 -6.71
CA LEU A 48 -3.52 9.08 -6.79
C LEU A 48 -2.73 9.33 -8.09
N SER A 49 -3.40 9.81 -9.14
CA SER A 49 -2.76 10.21 -10.40
C SER A 49 -2.18 11.63 -10.36
N LYS A 50 -2.43 12.42 -9.29
CA LYS A 50 -1.79 13.73 -9.11
C LYS A 50 -0.28 13.57 -8.89
N LYS A 51 0.49 14.53 -9.39
CA LYS A 51 1.95 14.56 -9.19
C LYS A 51 2.26 14.67 -7.70
N LEU A 52 2.69 13.56 -7.10
CA LEU A 52 3.20 13.56 -5.74
C LEU A 52 4.45 14.45 -5.63
N THR A 53 4.53 15.19 -4.54
CA THR A 53 5.74 15.92 -4.16
C THR A 53 6.90 14.95 -3.94
N SER A 54 8.13 15.40 -4.12
CA SER A 54 9.33 14.57 -3.91
C SER A 54 9.36 13.95 -2.50
N GLY A 55 8.87 14.68 -1.49
CA GLY A 55 8.75 14.17 -0.12
C GLY A 55 7.73 13.04 0.02
N GLY A 56 6.55 13.16 -0.62
CA GLY A 56 5.54 12.08 -0.62
C GLY A 56 6.06 10.81 -1.27
N LYS A 57 6.79 10.94 -2.38
CA LYS A 57 7.41 9.79 -3.07
C LYS A 57 8.44 9.06 -2.19
N GLN A 58 9.29 9.81 -1.48
CA GLN A 58 10.29 9.21 -0.59
C GLN A 58 9.63 8.46 0.58
N LYS A 59 8.56 9.03 1.16
CA LYS A 59 7.78 8.36 2.21
C LYS A 59 7.17 7.04 1.71
N LEU A 60 6.55 7.05 0.53
CA LEU A 60 6.00 5.84 -0.09
C LEU A 60 7.05 4.77 -0.34
N LEU A 61 8.20 5.14 -0.91
CA LEU A 61 9.28 4.18 -1.13
C LEU A 61 9.82 3.59 0.17
N LYS A 62 9.94 4.41 1.22
CA LYS A 62 10.40 3.95 2.54
C LYS A 62 9.41 2.93 3.15
N ILE A 63 8.11 3.23 3.14
CA ILE A 63 7.13 2.35 3.76
C ILE A 63 6.89 1.07 2.96
N ILE A 64 6.91 1.12 1.63
CA ILE A 64 6.82 -0.08 0.76
C ILE A 64 8.03 -0.99 1.01
N ASN A 65 9.24 -0.43 1.09
CA ASN A 65 10.43 -1.22 1.41
C ASN A 65 10.37 -1.82 2.83
N ASN A 66 9.87 -1.07 3.82
CA ASN A 66 9.68 -1.59 5.16
C ASN A 66 8.65 -2.73 5.17
N ARG A 67 7.51 -2.57 4.51
CA ARG A 67 6.48 -3.62 4.36
C ARG A 67 7.04 -4.93 3.80
N VAL A 68 7.87 -4.85 2.76
CA VAL A 68 8.51 -6.02 2.13
C VAL A 68 9.54 -6.68 3.06
N LYS A 69 10.27 -5.88 3.84
CA LYS A 69 11.28 -6.34 4.81
C LYS A 69 10.64 -7.02 6.01
N GLU A 70 9.73 -6.33 6.68
CA GLU A 70 9.06 -6.78 7.90
C GLU A 70 8.04 -7.91 7.64
N ARG A 71 7.56 -8.04 6.40
CA ARG A 71 6.56 -9.06 5.98
C ARG A 71 5.23 -9.02 6.73
N ILE A 72 4.96 -7.99 7.53
CA ILE A 72 3.68 -7.78 8.23
C ILE A 72 2.67 -7.01 7.36
N PRO A 73 1.36 -7.34 7.33
CA PRO A 73 0.39 -6.65 6.47
C PRO A 73 0.37 -5.13 6.66
N ALA A 74 0.05 -4.40 5.60
CA ALA A 74 0.02 -2.94 5.57
C ALA A 74 -0.91 -2.39 6.66
N ALA A 75 -2.04 -3.05 6.91
CA ALA A 75 -2.98 -2.72 7.99
C ALA A 75 -2.33 -2.73 9.39
N TYR A 76 -1.28 -3.54 9.61
CA TYR A 76 -0.54 -3.54 10.87
C TYR A 76 0.51 -2.43 10.95
N LEU A 77 1.03 -1.95 9.80
CA LEU A 77 1.98 -0.83 9.76
C LEU A 77 1.31 0.52 10.01
N THR A 78 0.02 0.63 9.70
CA THR A 78 -0.77 1.86 9.81
C THR A 78 -1.51 1.99 11.14
N GLN A 79 -1.38 1.00 12.05
CA GLN A 79 -2.04 0.94 13.37
C GLN A 79 -3.57 1.08 13.37
N GLU A 80 -4.24 1.17 12.23
CA GLU A 80 -5.68 0.96 12.13
C GLU A 80 -5.94 -0.54 12.02
N SER A 81 -5.67 -1.23 13.13
CA SER A 81 -6.21 -2.56 13.32
C SER A 81 -7.73 -2.40 13.33
N TRP A 82 -8.37 -2.76 12.21
CA TRP A 82 -9.78 -3.13 12.21
C TRP A 82 -9.91 -4.34 13.13
N PHE A 83 -10.10 -4.06 14.42
CA PHE A 83 -10.70 -5.00 15.36
C PHE A 83 -12.21 -4.76 15.33
N ALA A 84 -12.93 -5.88 15.19
CA ALA A 84 -14.38 -6.12 15.22
C ALA A 84 -15.13 -6.00 13.90
#